data_AF-A0A662I0Y9-F1
#
_entry.id   AF-A0A662I0Y9-F1
#
_cell.length_a   1.000
_cell.length_b   1.000
_cell.length_c   1.000
_cell.angle_alpha   90.00
_cell.angle_beta   90.00
_cell.angle_gamma   90.00
#
_symmetry.space_group_name_H-M   'P 1'
#
loop_
_entity.id
_entity.type
_entity.pdbx_description
1 polymer ?
#
loop_
_entity_poly.entity_id
_entity_poly.type
_entity_poly.pdbx_seq_one_letter_code
_entity_poly.pdbx_strand_id
1 'polypeptide(L)' 'MGTLKIRIPDELERKFRETAMKLYGFKKGSLSVAAEKAISAWLSQVMELAEAVATQSRRYMAY' A
#
# COMPACT_ATOMS: atom_id res chain seq x y z
N MET A 1 10.39 2.46 -14.84
CA MET A 1 9.68 1.99 -13.63
C MET A 1 10.70 1.36 -12.69
N GLY A 2 10.67 1.69 -11.40
CA GLY A 2 11.50 1.03 -10.39
C GLY A 2 11.06 -0.42 -10.17
N THR A 3 11.98 -1.27 -9.71
CA THR A 3 11.67 -2.68 -9.36
C THR A 3 11.85 -2.86 -7.85
N LEU A 4 10.83 -3.42 -7.19
CA LEU A 4 10.84 -3.72 -5.77
C LEU A 4 10.76 -5.25 -5.58
N LYS A 5 11.78 -5.83 -4.94
CA LYS A 5 11.86 -7.27 -4.64
C LYS A 5 11.51 -7.49 -3.17
N ILE A 6 10.37 -8.13 -2.90
CA ILE A 6 9.86 -8.37 -1.55
C ILE A 6 9.63 -9.87 -1.35
N ARG A 7 9.80 -10.33 -0.11
CA ARG A 7 9.33 -11.64 0.34
C ARG A 7 8.23 -11.43 1.38
N ILE A 8 7.11 -12.09 1.17
CA ILE A 8 5.96 -12.12 2.08
C ILE A 8 5.54 -13.58 2.27
N PRO A 9 4.78 -13.91 3.33
CA PRO A 9 4.27 -15.27 3.52
C PRO A 9 3.48 -15.76 2.30
N ASP A 10 3.67 -17.03 1.94
CA ASP A 10 3.09 -17.63 0.73
C ASP A 10 1.56 -17.51 0.66
N GLU A 11 0.88 -17.65 1.79
CA GLU A 11 -0.58 -17.50 1.84
C GLU A 11 -1.04 -16.09 1.46
N LEU A 12 -0.29 -15.07 1.88
CA LEU A 12 -0.59 -13.68 1.57
C LEU A 12 -0.32 -13.38 0.10
N GLU A 13 0.80 -13.89 -0.43
CA GLU A 13 1.15 -13.82 -1.84
C GLU A 13 0.04 -14.43 -2.71
N ARG A 14 -0.39 -15.64 -2.37
CA ARG A 14 -1.43 -16.36 -3.11
C ARG A 14 -2.74 -15.58 -3.13
N LYS A 15 -3.20 -15.11 -1.97
CA LYS A 15 -4.42 -14.29 -1.85
C LYS A 15 -4.32 -13.01 -2.66
N PHE A 16 -3.17 -12.33 -2.60
CA PHE A 16 -2.93 -11.11 -3.37
C PHE A 16 -3.01 -11.37 -4.87
N ARG A 17 -2.34 -12.42 -5.36
CA ARG A 17 -2.33 -12.82 -6.76
C ARG A 17 -3.73 -13.17 -7.27
N GLU A 18 -4.46 -14.00 -6.55
CA GLU A 18 -5.84 -14.37 -6.92
C GLU A 18 -6.74 -13.14 -7.01
N THR A 19 -6.63 -12.23 -6.04
CA THR A 19 -7.43 -11.00 -6.01
C THR A 19 -7.06 -10.06 -7.15
N ALA A 20 -5.76 -9.88 -7.41
CA ALA A 20 -5.27 -9.07 -8.51
C ALA A 20 -5.75 -9.61 -9.87
N MET A 21 -5.72 -10.93 -10.06
CA MET A 21 -6.21 -11.57 -11.28
C MET A 21 -7.72 -11.44 -11.45
N LYS A 22 -8.50 -11.57 -10.36
CA LYS A 22 -9.95 -11.38 -10.39
C LYS A 22 -10.34 -9.94 -10.75
N LEU A 23 -9.61 -8.95 -10.25
CA LEU A 23 -9.91 -7.53 -10.47
C LEU A 23 -9.39 -6.98 -11.80
N TYR A 24 -8.16 -7.35 -12.18
CA TYR A 24 -7.45 -6.75 -13.32
C TYR A 24 -7.23 -7.72 -14.49
N GLY A 25 -7.76 -8.94 -14.37
CA GLY A 25 -7.68 -9.98 -15.37
C GLY A 25 -6.43 -10.85 -15.27
N PHE A 26 -6.42 -11.93 -16.05
CA PHE A 26 -5.38 -12.97 -16.07
C PHE A 26 -4.21 -12.64 -17.03
N LYS A 27 -4.11 -11.38 -17.50
CA LYS A 27 -3.06 -10.95 -18.42
C LYS A 27 -1.82 -10.44 -17.66
N LYS A 28 -0.71 -10.33 -18.39
CA LYS A 28 0.54 -9.74 -17.88
C LYS A 28 0.28 -8.34 -17.32
N GLY A 29 0.72 -8.08 -16.09
CA GLY A 29 0.68 -6.76 -15.46
C GLY A 29 -0.36 -6.60 -14.34
N SER A 30 -1.28 -7.56 -14.14
CA SER A 30 -2.30 -7.48 -13.06
C SER A 30 -1.69 -7.32 -11.67
N LEU A 31 -0.59 -8.04 -11.38
CA LEU A 31 0.16 -7.91 -10.13
C LEU A 31 0.82 -6.54 -9.96
N SER A 32 1.38 -5.97 -11.03
CA SER A 32 2.01 -4.65 -10.99
C SER A 32 0.99 -3.56 -10.72
N VAL A 33 -0.18 -3.61 -11.39
CA VAL A 33 -1.29 -2.67 -11.17
C VAL A 33 -1.83 -2.79 -9.74
N ALA A 34 -2.01 -4.01 -9.24
CA ALA A 34 -2.44 -4.23 -7.87
C ALA A 34 -1.42 -3.71 -6.85
N ALA A 35 -0.13 -3.93 -7.09
CA ALA A 35 0.94 -3.49 -6.19
C ALA A 35 1.03 -1.96 -6.14
N GLU A 36 0.96 -1.30 -7.30
CA GLU A 36 0.96 0.17 -7.40
C GLU A 36 -0.19 0.78 -6.61
N LYS A 37 -1.42 0.23 -6.75
CA LYS A 37 -2.58 0.71 -6.01
C LYS A 37 -2.47 0.45 -4.51
N ALA A 38 -2.00 -0.73 -4.11
CA ALA A 38 -1.83 -1.08 -2.70
C ALA A 38 -0.79 -0.17 -2.02
N ILE A 39 0.36 0.05 -2.66
CA ILE A 39 1.42 0.93 -2.15
C ILE A 39 0.92 2.38 -2.07
N SER A 40 0.24 2.86 -3.11
CA SER A 40 -0.32 4.23 -3.13
C SER A 40 -1.33 4.42 -1.99
N ALA A 41 -2.26 3.48 -1.82
CA ALA A 41 -3.25 3.55 -0.75
C ALA A 41 -2.61 3.52 0.65
N TRP A 42 -1.61 2.66 0.84
CA TRP A 42 -0.87 2.60 2.10
C TRP A 42 -0.13 3.91 2.39
N LEU A 43 0.54 4.50 1.40
CA LEU A 43 1.23 5.78 1.57
C LEU A 43 0.26 6.90 1.94
N SER A 44 -0.88 7.00 1.26
CA SER A 44 -1.92 7.99 1.58
C SER A 44 -2.42 7.83 3.03
N GLN A 45 -2.72 6.60 3.45
CA GLN A 45 -3.16 6.31 4.81
C GLN A 45 -2.10 6.70 5.85
N VAL A 46 -0.83 6.37 5.60
CA VAL A 46 0.26 6.68 6.53
C VAL A 46 0.55 8.17 6.60
N MET A 47 0.49 8.89 5.48
CA MET A 47 0.68 10.34 5.45
C MET A 47 -0.43 11.06 6.24
N GLU A 48 -1.68 10.67 6.07
CA GLU A 48 -2.80 11.22 6.83
C GLU A 48 -2.63 11.01 8.34
N LEU A 49 -2.21 9.80 8.75
CA LEU A 49 -1.90 9.50 10.15
C LEU A 49 -0.73 10.33 10.68
N ALA A 50 0.34 10.47 9.89
CA ALA A 50 1.51 11.27 10.26
C ALA A 50 1.14 12.75 10.46
N GLU A 51 0.30 13.30 9.60
CA GLU A 51 -0.21 14.68 9.73
C GLU A 51 -1.10 14.85 10.96
N ALA A 52 -1.98 13.89 11.25
CA ALA A 52 -2.82 13.92 12.45
C ALA A 52 -1.97 13.93 13.74
N VAL A 53 -0.95 13.07 13.82
CA VAL A 53 -0.02 13.02 14.96
C VAL A 53 0.82 14.30 15.08
N ALA A 54 1.31 14.83 13.96
CA ALA A 54 2.08 16.07 13.95
C ALA A 54 1.24 17.30 14.36
N THR A 55 -0.05 17.30 14.03
CA THR A 55 -1.00 18.36 14.41
C THR A 55 -1.33 18.28 15.90
N GLN A 56 -1.51 17.07 16.43
CA GLN A 56 -1.76 16.85 17.86
C GLN A 56 -0.53 17.24 18.71
N SER A 57 0.69 16.97 18.23
CA SER A 57 1.92 17.36 18.92
C SER A 57 2.15 18.88 18.93
N ARG A 58 1.88 19.57 17.81
CA ARG A 58 1.96 21.04 17.73
C ARG A 58 0.96 21.74 18.65
N ARG A 59 -0.22 21.14 18.87
CA ARG A 59 -1.26 21.68 19.74
C ARG A 59 -0.92 21.56 21.23
N TYR A 60 -0.07 20.61 21.62
CA TYR A 60 0.36 20.40 23.01
C TYR A 60 1.61 21.20 23.40
N MET A 61 2.44 21.64 22.44
CA MET A 61 3.62 22.47 22.71
C MET A 61 3.33 23.99 22.72
N ALA A 62 2.06 24.39 22.63
CA ALA A 62 1.63 25.79 22.61
C ALA A 62 1.09 26.30 23.97
N TYR A 63 1.31 25.56 25.07
CA TYR A 63 1.03 25.93 26.46
C TYR A 63 2.33 25.88 27.26
#